data_AF-A0A2G1WTS6-F1
#
_entry.id   AF-A0A2G1WTS6-F1
#
_cell.length_a   1.000
_cell.length_b   1.000
_cell.length_c   1.000
_cell.angle_alpha   90.00
_cell.angle_beta   90.00
_cell.angle_gamma   90.00
#
_symmetry.space_group_name_H-M   'P 1'
#
loop_
_entity.id
_entity.type
_entity.pdbx_description
1 polymer ?
#
loop_
_entity_poly.entity_id
_entity_poly.type
_entity_poly.pdbx_seq_one_letter_code
_entity_poly.pdbx_strand_id
1 'polypeptide(L)'
;MESINRTAIELVDEALDFAGELDVVGYELDNGATVVDFGVDAAGGVEAGLLLAEIQTAGLANLQTRMGRLAGAPRQYVELSTDHPAVALLCSQKAGWELTTEGGFEGLGSGPARALVGRETEFERVGYYDSSEFATLAVESTALPDEEVAEQVAELAEVDTDGVFLPTFATGSTAGSVTTAARAAELAVFRLLEVGYEPTDVLHASGSAPLAPPTRDETEAMGRTNDALAYGGEVHLQVARDDDRFGEIVSTAGEEYGTPFVEVFEDADWDFYDVPESVFAPARVTVDVVDGPVYTVGETDEELLAESFGYR
;
A
#
# COMPACT_ATOMS: atom_id res chain seq x y z
N MET A 1 11.21 -19.83 -0.86
CA MET A 1 11.45 -18.47 -0.35
C MET A 1 11.63 -18.60 1.15
N GLU A 2 12.52 -17.82 1.77
CA GLU A 2 12.52 -17.69 3.23
C GLU A 2 11.20 -17.01 3.67
N SER A 3 10.87 -17.09 4.96
CA SER A 3 9.63 -16.48 5.47
C SER A 3 9.68 -14.97 5.31
N ILE A 4 8.65 -14.39 4.69
CA ILE A 4 8.54 -12.95 4.50
C ILE A 4 8.31 -12.22 5.83
N ASN A 5 7.69 -12.88 6.82
CA ASN A 5 7.60 -12.33 8.18
C ASN A 5 8.97 -12.21 8.82
N ARG A 6 9.87 -13.19 8.65
CA ARG A 6 11.24 -13.08 9.20
C ARG A 6 12.01 -11.90 8.62
N THR A 7 11.94 -11.69 7.31
CA THR A 7 12.58 -10.54 6.67
C THR A 7 12.01 -9.22 7.18
N ALA A 8 10.68 -9.12 7.33
CA ALA A 8 10.05 -7.89 7.80
C ALA A 8 10.41 -7.52 9.24
N ILE A 9 10.68 -8.50 10.11
CA ILE A 9 11.14 -8.21 11.48
C ILE A 9 12.51 -7.55 11.48
N GLU A 10 13.42 -7.98 10.61
CA GLU A 10 14.74 -7.32 10.50
C GLU A 10 14.59 -5.83 10.17
N LEU A 11 13.58 -5.47 9.37
CA LEU A 11 13.24 -4.08 9.03
C LEU A 11 12.52 -3.34 10.18
N VAL A 12 11.69 -4.04 10.96
CA VAL A 12 11.09 -3.47 12.18
C VAL A 12 12.17 -3.20 13.23
N ASP A 13 13.11 -4.12 13.41
CA ASP A 13 14.28 -3.93 14.28
C ASP A 13 15.12 -2.73 13.81
N GLU A 14 15.34 -2.57 12.50
CA GLU A 14 16.00 -1.39 11.94
C GLU A 14 15.23 -0.10 12.28
N ALA A 15 13.90 -0.10 12.16
CA ALA A 15 13.08 1.06 12.51
C ALA A 15 13.21 1.44 14.00
N LEU A 16 13.29 0.45 14.89
CA LEU A 16 13.47 0.64 16.32
C LEU A 16 14.89 1.13 16.67
N ASP A 17 15.91 0.58 16.01
CA ASP A 17 17.32 0.98 16.20
C ASP A 17 17.58 2.43 15.77
N PHE A 18 16.87 2.90 14.74
CA PHE A 18 16.95 4.28 14.22
C PHE A 18 15.72 5.14 14.57
N ALA A 19 15.00 4.80 15.64
CA ALA A 19 13.74 5.44 15.98
C ALA A 19 13.85 6.97 16.12
N GLY A 20 14.97 7.46 16.67
CA GLY A 20 15.23 8.89 16.83
C GLY A 20 15.55 9.62 15.53
N GLU A 21 16.17 8.96 14.56
CA GLU A 21 16.49 9.51 13.24
C GLU A 21 15.28 9.50 12.30
N LEU A 22 14.38 8.53 12.48
CA LEU A 22 13.16 8.34 11.70
C LEU A 22 11.94 9.07 12.30
N ASP A 23 12.08 9.64 13.50
CA ASP A 23 10.99 10.25 14.27
C ASP A 23 9.81 9.28 14.49
N VAL A 24 10.11 8.01 14.78
CA VAL A 24 9.13 6.94 15.11
C VAL A 24 9.23 6.54 16.59
N VAL A 25 8.22 5.88 17.13
CA VAL A 25 8.18 5.51 18.56
C VAL A 25 7.72 4.06 18.74
N GLY A 26 8.54 3.23 19.39
CA GLY A 26 8.19 1.87 19.77
C GLY A 26 7.53 1.77 21.15
N TYR A 27 6.54 0.89 21.27
CA TYR A 27 5.83 0.55 22.50
C TYR A 27 5.77 -0.97 22.65
N GLU A 28 6.01 -1.47 23.86
CA GLU A 28 5.74 -2.86 24.24
C GLU A 28 4.43 -2.88 25.03
N LEU A 29 3.46 -3.68 24.56
CA LEU A 29 2.17 -3.86 25.22
C LEU A 29 2.30 -4.84 26.40
N ASP A 30 1.31 -4.86 27.31
CA ASP A 30 1.36 -5.71 28.50
C ASP A 30 1.36 -7.23 28.16
N ASN A 31 0.89 -7.60 26.97
CA ASN A 31 0.90 -8.97 26.44
C ASN A 31 2.17 -9.33 25.63
N GLY A 32 3.16 -8.43 25.58
CA GLY A 32 4.45 -8.63 24.92
C GLY A 32 4.51 -8.24 23.44
N ALA A 33 3.39 -7.90 22.81
CA ALA A 33 3.40 -7.42 21.43
C ALA A 33 4.08 -6.06 21.30
N THR A 34 4.67 -5.79 20.13
CA THR A 34 5.35 -4.53 19.84
C THR A 34 4.52 -3.68 18.87
N VAL A 35 4.22 -2.44 19.26
CA VAL A 35 3.61 -1.42 18.38
C VAL A 35 4.67 -0.41 18.01
N VAL A 36 4.79 -0.04 16.74
CA VAL A 36 5.71 1.01 16.30
C VAL A 36 4.90 2.11 15.63
N ASP A 37 4.86 3.29 16.23
CA ASP A 37 4.14 4.45 15.69
C ASP A 37 4.98 5.17 14.64
N PHE A 38 4.55 5.09 13.39
CA PHE A 38 5.14 5.73 12.22
C PHE A 38 4.49 7.08 11.87
N GLY A 39 3.40 7.48 12.53
CA GLY A 39 2.70 8.70 12.14
C GLY A 39 1.33 8.96 12.74
N VAL A 40 0.85 8.14 13.67
CA VAL A 40 -0.38 8.41 14.43
C VAL A 40 -0.12 9.60 15.35
N ASP A 41 0.67 9.41 16.40
CA ASP A 41 1.11 10.47 17.31
C ASP A 41 2.55 10.94 16.99
N ALA A 42 3.38 10.02 16.52
CA ALA A 42 4.73 10.28 16.04
C ALA A 42 4.72 11.23 14.82
N ALA A 43 5.81 11.97 14.64
CA ALA A 43 5.95 12.83 13.48
C ALA A 43 6.21 12.01 12.21
N GLY A 44 6.99 10.93 12.35
CA GLY A 44 7.49 10.14 11.24
C GLY A 44 8.22 10.99 10.21
N GLY A 45 8.17 10.56 8.96
CA GLY A 45 8.77 11.31 7.88
C GLY A 45 8.75 10.53 6.58
N VAL A 46 9.43 11.08 5.57
CA VAL A 46 9.56 10.41 4.27
C VAL A 46 10.32 9.09 4.42
N GLU A 47 11.50 9.11 5.06
CA GLU A 47 12.35 7.92 5.21
C GLU A 47 11.65 6.85 6.09
N ALA A 48 10.95 7.27 7.14
CA ALA A 48 10.10 6.37 7.93
C ALA A 48 8.99 5.73 7.08
N GLY A 49 8.35 6.51 6.21
CA GLY A 49 7.37 5.99 5.26
C GLY A 49 7.95 5.03 4.23
N LEU A 50 9.19 5.24 3.76
CA LEU A 50 9.87 4.31 2.85
C LEU A 50 10.17 2.99 3.55
N LEU A 51 10.71 3.03 4.77
CA LEU A 51 10.96 1.83 5.57
C LEU A 51 9.65 1.09 5.89
N LEU A 52 8.57 1.82 6.18
CA LEU A 52 7.25 1.22 6.38
C LEU A 52 6.72 0.52 5.12
N ALA A 53 6.88 1.14 3.95
CA ALA A 53 6.52 0.52 2.67
C ALA A 53 7.41 -0.72 2.36
N GLU A 54 8.68 -0.68 2.77
CA GLU A 54 9.59 -1.83 2.68
C GLU A 54 9.14 -2.97 3.62
N ILE A 55 8.70 -2.67 4.85
CA ILE A 55 8.08 -3.63 5.77
C ILE A 55 6.80 -4.21 5.15
N GLN A 56 5.93 -3.38 4.57
CA GLN A 56 4.69 -3.82 3.91
C GLN A 56 4.97 -4.75 2.72
N THR A 57 6.09 -4.57 2.03
CA THR A 57 6.54 -5.46 0.94
C THR A 57 7.48 -6.56 1.41
N ALA A 58 7.71 -6.67 2.72
CA ALA A 58 8.60 -7.63 3.37
C ALA A 58 10.04 -7.65 2.81
N GLY A 59 10.57 -6.47 2.46
CA GLY A 59 11.90 -6.32 1.88
C GLY A 59 12.04 -6.88 0.46
N LEU A 60 10.93 -7.25 -0.20
CA LEU A 60 10.93 -7.77 -1.56
C LEU A 60 10.81 -6.68 -2.64
N ALA A 61 10.72 -5.41 -2.24
CA ALA A 61 10.70 -4.28 -3.15
C ALA A 61 11.79 -3.26 -2.79
N ASN A 62 12.36 -2.63 -3.81
CA ASN A 62 13.22 -1.48 -3.65
C ASN A 62 12.38 -0.19 -3.67
N LEU A 63 12.51 0.60 -2.62
CA LEU A 63 11.81 1.86 -2.44
C LEU A 63 12.80 3.02 -2.51
N GLN A 64 12.43 4.07 -3.24
CA GLN A 64 13.21 5.31 -3.26
C GLN A 64 12.31 6.51 -3.53
N THR A 65 12.88 7.70 -3.37
CA THR A 65 12.20 8.93 -3.79
C THR A 65 13.00 9.64 -4.86
N ARG A 66 12.28 10.35 -5.73
CA ARG A 66 12.88 11.27 -6.69
C ARG A 66 12.18 12.62 -6.67
N MET A 67 12.92 13.65 -7.07
CA MET A 67 12.34 14.96 -7.35
C MET A 67 11.83 15.00 -8.79
N GLY A 68 10.53 15.13 -8.96
CA GLY A 68 9.85 15.33 -10.23
C GLY A 68 9.21 16.70 -10.33
N ARG A 69 8.20 16.81 -11.20
CA ARG A 69 7.38 18.01 -11.38
C ARG A 69 5.92 17.61 -11.48
N LEU A 70 5.05 18.41 -10.89
CA LEU A 70 3.60 18.31 -11.04
C LEU A 70 3.06 19.71 -11.32
N ALA A 71 2.30 19.89 -12.40
CA ALA A 71 1.79 21.18 -12.84
C ALA A 71 2.90 22.27 -12.90
N GLY A 72 4.09 21.87 -13.34
CA GLY A 72 5.26 22.74 -13.47
C GLY A 72 5.99 23.11 -12.17
N ALA A 73 5.52 22.69 -10.99
CA ALA A 73 6.22 22.91 -9.72
C ALA A 73 7.00 21.66 -9.27
N PRO A 74 8.09 21.79 -8.48
CA PRO A 74 8.81 20.64 -7.93
C PRO A 74 7.90 19.80 -7.04
N ARG A 75 7.90 18.48 -7.25
CA ARG A 75 7.13 17.53 -6.44
C ARG A 75 7.93 16.26 -6.24
N GLN A 76 7.92 15.74 -5.02
CA GLN A 76 8.53 14.46 -4.71
C GLN A 76 7.63 13.32 -5.18
N TYR A 77 8.24 12.27 -5.70
CA TYR A 77 7.60 11.02 -6.11
C TYR A 77 8.19 9.88 -5.30
N VAL A 78 7.36 8.89 -4.99
CA VAL A 78 7.80 7.60 -4.46
C VAL A 78 7.90 6.64 -5.64
N GLU A 79 8.99 5.88 -5.70
CA GLU A 79 9.22 4.85 -6.69
C GLU A 79 9.39 3.50 -6.01
N LEU A 80 8.70 2.49 -6.53
CA LEU A 80 8.78 1.09 -6.09
C LEU A 80 9.23 0.24 -7.28
N SER A 81 10.11 -0.73 -7.05
CA SER A 81 10.46 -1.75 -8.04
C SER A 81 10.63 -3.12 -7.39
N THR A 82 10.09 -4.19 -7.99
CA THR A 82 10.19 -5.56 -7.46
C THR A 82 10.24 -6.62 -8.56
N ASP A 83 11.07 -7.65 -8.34
CA ASP A 83 11.13 -8.90 -9.11
C ASP A 83 10.26 -10.01 -8.49
N HIS A 84 9.48 -9.68 -7.45
CA HIS A 84 8.54 -10.60 -6.80
C HIS A 84 7.11 -10.02 -6.73
N PRO A 85 6.50 -9.52 -7.82
CA PRO A 85 5.27 -8.72 -7.74
C PRO A 85 4.12 -9.44 -7.04
N ALA A 86 3.90 -10.72 -7.36
CA ALA A 86 2.85 -11.53 -6.76
C ALA A 86 2.98 -11.65 -5.23
N VAL A 87 4.20 -11.86 -4.72
CA VAL A 87 4.41 -12.03 -3.27
C VAL A 87 4.50 -10.68 -2.56
N ALA A 88 5.34 -9.77 -3.08
CA ALA A 88 5.60 -8.47 -2.48
C ALA A 88 4.36 -7.60 -2.44
N LEU A 89 3.60 -7.54 -3.55
CA LEU A 89 2.51 -6.59 -3.70
C LEU A 89 1.16 -7.19 -3.27
N LEU A 90 0.86 -8.43 -3.67
CA LEU A 90 -0.44 -9.05 -3.34
C LEU A 90 -0.42 -9.80 -2.01
N CYS A 91 0.54 -10.71 -1.80
CA CYS A 91 0.60 -11.54 -0.59
C CYS A 91 1.19 -10.82 0.63
N SER A 92 1.63 -9.56 0.48
CA SER A 92 2.17 -8.75 1.57
C SER A 92 1.59 -7.34 1.52
N GLN A 93 2.02 -6.47 0.59
CA GLN A 93 1.72 -5.03 0.64
C GLN A 93 0.23 -4.69 0.64
N LYS A 94 -0.59 -5.41 -0.15
CA LYS A 94 -2.04 -5.19 -0.23
C LYS A 94 -2.68 -5.07 1.14
N ALA A 95 -3.46 -4.02 1.32
CA ALA A 95 -4.18 -3.75 2.55
C ALA A 95 -5.49 -4.56 2.55
N GLY A 96 -5.38 -5.84 2.90
CA GLY A 96 -6.43 -6.83 2.69
C GLY A 96 -7.05 -7.41 3.96
N TRP A 97 -6.56 -7.00 5.13
CA TRP A 97 -7.03 -7.49 6.42
C TRP A 97 -7.77 -6.38 7.18
N GLU A 98 -9.10 -6.45 7.21
CA GLU A 98 -9.91 -5.55 8.04
C GLU A 98 -9.78 -5.92 9.52
N LEU A 99 -9.32 -4.97 10.35
CA LEU A 99 -9.25 -5.10 11.80
C LEU A 99 -10.45 -4.42 12.43
N THR A 100 -11.18 -5.19 13.24
CA THR A 100 -12.29 -4.67 14.05
C THR A 100 -12.31 -5.42 15.37
N THR A 101 -12.32 -4.68 16.48
CA THR A 101 -12.34 -5.23 17.84
C THR A 101 -13.61 -4.84 18.60
N GLU A 102 -13.93 -5.55 19.69
CA GLU A 102 -15.07 -5.19 20.54
C GLU A 102 -14.86 -3.85 21.25
N GLY A 103 -13.60 -3.49 21.52
CA GLY A 103 -13.17 -2.18 22.01
C GLY A 103 -13.42 -1.01 21.04
N GLY A 104 -13.82 -1.29 19.80
CA GLY A 104 -14.11 -0.28 18.78
C GLY A 104 -12.88 0.22 18.02
N PHE A 105 -11.79 -0.54 18.02
CA PHE A 105 -10.67 -0.29 17.12
C PHE A 105 -11.08 -0.65 15.69
N GLU A 106 -10.75 0.23 14.75
CA GLU A 106 -10.94 0.02 13.32
C GLU A 106 -9.63 0.36 12.60
N GLY A 107 -9.23 -0.48 11.65
CA GLY A 107 -8.02 -0.25 10.86
C GLY A 107 -7.87 -1.26 9.72
N LEU A 108 -6.93 -0.97 8.82
CA LEU A 108 -6.64 -1.83 7.68
C LEU A 108 -5.21 -2.38 7.77
N GLY A 109 -5.12 -3.71 7.78
CA GLY A 109 -3.89 -4.47 7.88
C GLY A 109 -3.26 -4.75 6.52
N SER A 110 -1.97 -4.47 6.43
CA SER A 110 -1.09 -4.75 5.28
C SER A 110 0.20 -5.40 5.76
N GLY A 111 0.91 -6.10 4.88
CA GLY A 111 2.19 -6.73 5.21
C GLY A 111 2.12 -8.24 5.40
N PRO A 112 3.26 -8.85 5.78
CA PRO A 112 3.50 -10.28 5.64
C PRO A 112 2.69 -11.16 6.59
N ALA A 113 2.16 -10.65 7.71
CA ALA A 113 1.29 -11.42 8.60
C ALA A 113 0.05 -11.97 7.86
N ARG A 114 -0.42 -11.28 6.81
CA ARG A 114 -1.52 -11.76 5.96
C ARG A 114 -1.23 -13.14 5.36
N ALA A 115 0.04 -13.44 5.03
CA ALA A 115 0.45 -14.72 4.47
C ALA A 115 0.46 -15.88 5.48
N LEU A 116 0.41 -15.61 6.79
CA LEU A 116 0.19 -16.63 7.82
C LEU A 116 -1.28 -17.07 7.85
N VAL A 117 -2.20 -16.12 7.59
CA VAL A 117 -3.65 -16.36 7.61
C VAL A 117 -4.15 -16.92 6.27
N GLY A 118 -3.70 -16.35 5.15
CA GLY A 118 -3.91 -16.90 3.81
C GLY A 118 -5.38 -17.02 3.36
N ARG A 119 -6.29 -16.18 3.86
CA ARG A 119 -7.73 -16.27 3.56
C ARG A 119 -8.17 -15.57 2.29
N GLU A 120 -7.35 -14.64 1.78
CA GLU A 120 -7.69 -13.83 0.62
C GLU A 120 -7.40 -14.56 -0.71
N THR A 121 -8.14 -14.22 -1.77
CA THR A 121 -8.12 -14.95 -3.04
C THR A 121 -6.74 -14.95 -3.72
N GLU A 122 -5.94 -13.90 -3.55
CA GLU A 122 -4.58 -13.85 -4.07
C GLU A 122 -3.68 -14.97 -3.53
N PHE A 123 -3.86 -15.41 -2.29
CA PHE A 123 -3.02 -16.48 -1.71
C PHE A 123 -3.30 -17.81 -2.39
N GLU A 124 -4.56 -18.10 -2.72
CA GLU A 124 -4.93 -19.26 -3.53
C GLU A 124 -4.35 -19.17 -4.94
N ARG A 125 -4.45 -18.00 -5.59
CA ARG A 125 -4.01 -17.79 -6.96
C ARG A 125 -2.48 -17.83 -7.09
N VAL A 126 -1.77 -17.19 -6.19
CA VAL A 126 -0.30 -17.17 -6.15
C VAL A 126 0.27 -18.49 -5.62
N GLY A 127 -0.46 -19.18 -4.74
CA GLY A 127 -0.02 -20.41 -4.09
C GLY A 127 1.08 -20.19 -3.05
N TYR A 128 1.15 -18.99 -2.46
CA TYR A 128 2.11 -18.64 -1.43
C TYR A 128 1.42 -18.53 -0.06
N TYR A 129 2.00 -19.18 0.95
CA TYR A 129 1.59 -19.12 2.35
C TYR A 129 2.87 -19.15 3.18
N ASP A 130 2.93 -18.35 4.23
CA ASP A 130 4.11 -18.25 5.08
C ASP A 130 4.02 -19.18 6.30
N SER A 131 5.15 -19.44 6.95
CA SER A 131 5.24 -20.14 8.23
C SER A 131 6.34 -19.49 9.06
N SER A 132 5.93 -18.84 10.14
CA SER A 132 6.79 -18.07 11.03
C SER A 132 6.26 -18.14 12.46
N GLU A 133 7.13 -17.92 13.45
CA GLU A 133 6.75 -17.71 14.86
C GLU A 133 6.45 -16.23 15.15
N PHE A 134 6.50 -15.40 14.10
CA PHE A 134 6.36 -13.96 14.18
C PHE A 134 5.40 -13.46 13.11
N ALA A 135 4.58 -12.48 13.47
CA ALA A 135 3.62 -11.82 12.60
C ALA A 135 3.90 -10.31 12.56
N THR A 136 4.26 -9.80 11.39
CA THR A 136 4.37 -8.35 11.16
C THR A 136 3.20 -7.86 10.33
N LEU A 137 2.35 -7.02 10.92
CA LEU A 137 1.18 -6.44 10.27
C LEU A 137 1.24 -4.92 10.40
N ALA A 138 1.46 -4.22 9.31
CA ALA A 138 1.34 -2.78 9.27
C ALA A 138 -0.14 -2.37 9.31
N VAL A 139 -0.50 -1.49 10.25
CA VAL A 139 -1.89 -1.09 10.53
C VAL A 139 -2.11 0.36 10.14
N GLU A 140 -3.00 0.58 9.18
CA GLU A 140 -3.52 1.91 8.85
C GLU A 140 -4.69 2.23 9.78
N SER A 141 -4.51 3.19 10.70
CA SER A 141 -5.54 3.65 11.64
C SER A 141 -5.20 5.03 12.21
N THR A 142 -6.22 5.71 12.74
CA THR A 142 -6.08 6.97 13.49
C THR A 142 -5.77 6.76 14.97
N ALA A 143 -5.75 5.51 15.43
CA ALA A 143 -5.42 5.12 16.80
C ALA A 143 -4.31 4.07 16.81
N LEU A 144 -3.54 4.03 17.89
CA LEU A 144 -2.57 2.96 18.11
C LEU A 144 -3.28 1.67 18.55
N PRO A 145 -2.87 0.50 18.03
CA PRO A 145 -3.32 -0.81 18.51
C PRO A 145 -3.09 -1.00 20.01
N ASP A 146 -4.03 -1.68 20.67
CA ASP A 146 -3.92 -2.12 22.05
C ASP A 146 -3.77 -3.65 22.13
N GLU A 147 -3.82 -4.19 23.36
CA GLU A 147 -3.69 -5.62 23.60
C GLU A 147 -4.75 -6.46 22.86
N GLU A 148 -5.98 -5.94 22.70
CA GLU A 148 -7.07 -6.66 22.04
C GLU A 148 -6.77 -6.85 20.55
N VAL A 149 -6.26 -5.80 19.89
CA VAL A 149 -5.81 -5.89 18.49
C VAL A 149 -4.68 -6.89 18.34
N ALA A 150 -3.67 -6.83 19.23
CA ALA A 150 -2.53 -7.75 19.18
C ALA A 150 -2.94 -9.22 19.42
N GLU A 151 -3.87 -9.46 20.34
CA GLU A 151 -4.44 -10.80 20.59
C GLU A 151 -5.19 -11.34 19.36
N GLN A 152 -6.00 -10.49 18.71
CA GLN A 152 -6.71 -10.86 17.48
C GLN A 152 -5.73 -11.24 16.35
N VAL A 153 -4.66 -10.47 16.16
CA VAL A 153 -3.63 -10.76 15.16
C VAL A 153 -2.90 -12.06 15.50
N ALA A 154 -2.50 -12.25 16.76
CA ALA A 154 -1.81 -13.46 17.23
C ALA A 154 -2.67 -14.72 17.01
N GLU A 155 -3.95 -14.69 17.41
CA GLU A 155 -4.87 -15.81 17.24
C GLU A 155 -5.06 -16.18 15.77
N LEU A 156 -5.27 -15.19 14.91
CA LEU A 156 -5.51 -15.43 13.48
C LEU A 156 -4.25 -15.89 12.74
N ALA A 157 -3.08 -15.37 13.11
CA ALA A 157 -1.80 -15.74 12.52
C ALA A 157 -1.17 -16.99 13.15
N GLU A 158 -1.80 -17.58 14.18
CA GLU A 158 -1.33 -18.76 14.92
C GLU A 158 0.08 -18.58 15.52
N VAL A 159 0.36 -17.39 16.08
CA VAL A 159 1.62 -17.05 16.78
C VAL A 159 1.36 -16.65 18.23
N ASP A 160 2.41 -16.63 19.05
CA ASP A 160 2.34 -16.04 20.39
C ASP A 160 2.34 -14.49 20.30
N THR A 161 1.72 -13.81 21.27
CA THR A 161 1.57 -12.34 21.24
C THR A 161 2.91 -11.59 21.29
N ASP A 162 3.94 -12.16 21.93
CA ASP A 162 5.30 -11.61 21.93
C ASP A 162 6.01 -11.75 20.57
N GLY A 163 5.42 -12.50 19.64
CA GLY A 163 5.82 -12.56 18.24
C GLY A 163 5.09 -11.58 17.32
N VAL A 164 4.22 -10.70 17.85
CA VAL A 164 3.41 -9.77 17.05
C VAL A 164 4.04 -8.38 17.00
N PHE A 165 4.17 -7.84 15.79
CA PHE A 165 4.71 -6.51 15.50
C PHE A 165 3.71 -5.70 14.67
N LEU A 166 3.35 -4.52 15.17
CA LEU A 166 2.30 -3.66 14.61
C LEU A 166 2.84 -2.26 14.25
N PRO A 167 3.60 -2.10 13.17
CA PRO A 167 3.90 -0.78 12.59
C PRO A 167 2.60 -0.05 12.24
N THR A 168 2.33 1.09 12.86
CA THR A 168 1.02 1.76 12.75
C THR A 168 1.18 3.19 12.21
N PHE A 169 0.30 3.58 11.30
CA PHE A 169 0.31 4.91 10.69
C PHE A 169 -1.11 5.40 10.38
N ALA A 170 -1.31 6.71 10.33
CA ALA A 170 -2.55 7.32 9.85
C ALA A 170 -2.43 7.72 8.37
N THR A 171 -3.52 7.68 7.61
CA THR A 171 -3.57 8.13 6.20
C THR A 171 -3.11 9.59 6.09
N GLY A 172 -3.52 10.43 7.03
CA GLY A 172 -3.16 11.84 7.12
C GLY A 172 -1.72 12.16 7.52
N SER A 173 -0.90 11.15 7.80
CA SER A 173 0.51 11.32 8.17
C SER A 173 1.43 11.41 6.94
N THR A 174 2.68 11.86 7.16
CA THR A 174 3.70 11.81 6.10
C THR A 174 3.99 10.37 5.67
N ALA A 175 4.06 9.45 6.64
CA ALA A 175 4.26 8.03 6.36
C ALA A 175 3.09 7.46 5.53
N GLY A 176 1.85 7.79 5.87
CA GLY A 176 0.65 7.41 5.11
C GLY A 176 0.70 7.91 3.67
N SER A 177 1.07 9.17 3.45
CA SER A 177 1.24 9.69 2.09
C SER A 177 2.32 8.94 1.29
N VAL A 178 3.41 8.50 1.93
CA VAL A 178 4.48 7.72 1.28
C VAL A 178 4.02 6.30 0.98
N THR A 179 3.43 5.61 1.95
CA THR A 179 2.98 4.21 1.78
C THR A 179 1.90 4.11 0.73
N THR A 180 0.94 5.05 0.67
CA THR A 180 -0.05 5.06 -0.41
C THR A 180 0.60 5.31 -1.77
N ALA A 181 1.51 6.28 -1.90
CA ALA A 181 2.21 6.53 -3.16
C ALA A 181 3.05 5.32 -3.63
N ALA A 182 3.54 4.49 -2.71
CA ALA A 182 4.25 3.24 -3.02
C ALA A 182 3.35 2.13 -3.60
N ARG A 183 2.02 2.31 -3.64
CA ARG A 183 1.07 1.27 -4.08
C ARG A 183 0.68 1.31 -5.56
N ALA A 184 1.26 2.21 -6.37
CA ALA A 184 0.91 2.29 -7.80
C ALA A 184 1.08 0.94 -8.53
N ALA A 185 2.22 0.26 -8.33
CA ALA A 185 2.46 -1.05 -8.90
C ALA A 185 1.55 -2.14 -8.29
N GLU A 186 1.28 -2.08 -6.99
CA GLU A 186 0.33 -2.98 -6.32
C GLU A 186 -1.04 -2.91 -6.98
N LEU A 187 -1.58 -1.71 -7.18
CA LEU A 187 -2.88 -1.53 -7.82
C LEU A 187 -2.90 -2.11 -9.25
N ALA A 188 -1.87 -1.90 -10.06
CA ALA A 188 -1.81 -2.48 -11.41
C ALA A 188 -1.85 -4.03 -11.37
N VAL A 189 -1.07 -4.63 -10.47
CA VAL A 189 -0.99 -6.09 -10.33
C VAL A 189 -2.26 -6.66 -9.71
N PHE A 190 -2.90 -5.93 -8.79
CA PHE A 190 -4.19 -6.28 -8.24
C PHE A 190 -5.30 -6.21 -9.30
N ARG A 191 -5.34 -5.15 -10.13
CA ARG A 191 -6.29 -5.08 -11.25
C ARG A 191 -6.09 -6.22 -12.25
N LEU A 192 -4.84 -6.60 -12.55
CA LEU A 192 -4.56 -7.78 -13.37
C LEU A 192 -5.18 -9.05 -12.77
N LEU A 193 -5.03 -9.27 -11.45
CA LEU A 193 -5.66 -10.39 -10.76
C LEU A 193 -7.19 -10.36 -10.91
N GLU A 194 -7.81 -9.20 -10.67
CA GLU A 194 -9.27 -9.01 -10.70
C GLU A 194 -9.87 -9.27 -12.08
N VAL A 195 -9.19 -8.81 -13.15
CA VAL A 195 -9.64 -9.10 -14.53
C VAL A 195 -9.31 -10.53 -14.96
N GLY A 196 -8.70 -11.33 -14.09
CA GLY A 196 -8.42 -12.75 -14.30
C GLY A 196 -7.14 -13.03 -15.07
N TYR A 197 -6.19 -12.10 -15.08
CA TYR A 197 -4.79 -12.40 -15.42
C TYR A 197 -4.16 -13.22 -14.28
N GLU A 198 -3.11 -13.96 -14.60
CA GLU A 198 -2.45 -14.81 -13.62
C GLU A 198 -1.33 -14.02 -12.92
N PRO A 199 -1.42 -13.76 -11.61
CA PRO A 199 -0.43 -12.91 -10.91
C PRO A 199 0.99 -13.48 -10.99
N THR A 200 1.13 -14.80 -11.09
CA THR A 200 2.44 -15.47 -11.24
C THR A 200 3.10 -15.26 -12.60
N ASP A 201 2.37 -14.72 -13.59
CA ASP A 201 2.93 -14.32 -14.89
C ASP A 201 3.39 -12.85 -14.93
N VAL A 202 3.22 -12.08 -13.86
CA VAL A 202 3.85 -10.77 -13.71
C VAL A 202 5.27 -10.97 -13.18
N LEU A 203 6.25 -10.75 -14.04
CA LEU A 203 7.66 -11.07 -13.78
C LEU A 203 8.39 -9.94 -13.05
N HIS A 204 8.07 -8.70 -13.40
CA HIS A 204 8.64 -7.50 -12.79
C HIS A 204 7.59 -6.40 -12.77
N ALA A 205 7.60 -5.59 -11.71
CA ALA A 205 6.74 -4.43 -11.58
C ALA A 205 7.53 -3.25 -11.04
N SER A 206 7.39 -2.10 -11.69
CA SER A 206 7.90 -0.81 -11.23
C SER A 206 6.78 0.22 -11.25
N GLY A 207 6.67 1.04 -10.22
CA GLY A 207 5.64 2.07 -10.09
C GLY A 207 6.21 3.40 -9.59
N SER A 208 5.59 4.50 -9.98
CA SER A 208 5.88 5.85 -9.50
C SER A 208 4.59 6.62 -9.27
N ALA A 209 4.46 7.28 -8.12
CA ALA A 209 3.35 8.20 -7.86
C ALA A 209 3.82 9.45 -7.11
N PRO A 210 3.16 10.61 -7.32
CA PRO A 210 3.48 11.82 -6.58
C PRO A 210 3.13 11.63 -5.10
N LEU A 211 4.02 12.02 -4.20
CA LEU A 211 3.76 11.97 -2.76
C LEU A 211 2.67 12.98 -2.41
N ALA A 212 1.45 12.59 -2.02
CA ALA A 212 0.38 13.53 -1.65
C ALA A 212 0.79 14.52 -0.54
N PRO A 213 0.27 15.76 -0.49
CA PRO A 213 0.58 16.69 0.60
C PRO A 213 -0.15 16.21 1.87
N PRO A 214 0.56 15.89 2.96
CA PRO A 214 -0.07 15.34 4.16
C PRO A 214 -1.00 16.37 4.80
N THR A 215 -2.10 15.88 5.36
CA THR A 215 -3.11 16.65 6.08
C THR A 215 -3.70 15.78 7.18
N ARG A 216 -3.92 16.33 8.38
CA ARG A 216 -4.50 15.57 9.51
C ARG A 216 -6.03 15.45 9.43
N ASP A 217 -6.62 15.97 8.35
CA ASP A 217 -8.00 15.68 7.97
C ASP A 217 -8.00 14.38 7.17
N GLU A 218 -8.41 13.27 7.79
CA GLU A 218 -8.32 11.93 7.18
C GLU A 218 -9.21 11.80 5.94
N THR A 219 -10.32 12.52 5.89
CA THR A 219 -11.21 12.62 4.71
C THR A 219 -10.46 13.24 3.54
N GLU A 220 -9.81 14.39 3.77
CA GLU A 220 -9.01 15.05 2.73
C GLU A 220 -7.76 14.25 2.37
N ALA A 221 -7.12 13.60 3.35
CA ALA A 221 -5.94 12.76 3.15
C ALA A 221 -6.27 11.58 2.24
N MET A 222 -7.33 10.83 2.53
CA MET A 222 -7.80 9.71 1.73
C MET A 222 -8.10 10.13 0.29
N GLY A 223 -8.75 11.28 0.08
CA GLY A 223 -8.98 11.82 -1.26
C GLY A 223 -7.67 12.07 -2.00
N ARG A 224 -6.76 12.84 -1.40
CA ARG A 224 -5.47 13.21 -2.03
C ARG A 224 -4.58 12.01 -2.31
N THR A 225 -4.51 11.04 -1.40
CA THR A 225 -3.64 9.87 -1.58
C THR A 225 -4.18 8.93 -2.65
N ASN A 226 -5.50 8.77 -2.76
CA ASN A 226 -6.12 8.05 -3.89
C ASN A 226 -5.94 8.79 -5.21
N ASP A 227 -6.14 10.12 -5.23
CA ASP A 227 -5.91 10.96 -6.41
C ASP A 227 -4.48 10.81 -6.94
N ALA A 228 -3.49 10.75 -6.03
CA ALA A 228 -2.10 10.54 -6.38
C ALA A 228 -1.88 9.27 -7.23
N LEU A 229 -2.63 8.20 -6.95
CA LEU A 229 -2.55 6.94 -7.69
C LEU A 229 -3.40 6.97 -8.96
N ALA A 230 -4.67 7.35 -8.83
CA ALA A 230 -5.65 7.31 -9.91
C ALA A 230 -5.36 8.31 -11.04
N TYR A 231 -4.77 9.46 -10.71
CA TYR A 231 -4.48 10.52 -11.68
C TYR A 231 -2.97 10.73 -11.91
N GLY A 232 -2.12 10.21 -11.03
CA GLY A 232 -0.65 10.41 -11.09
C GLY A 232 0.20 9.15 -11.08
N GLY A 233 -0.39 7.97 -10.84
CA GLY A 233 0.33 6.71 -10.78
C GLY A 233 0.74 6.23 -12.16
N GLU A 234 2.05 6.06 -12.36
CA GLU A 234 2.63 5.48 -13.57
C GLU A 234 3.28 4.14 -13.24
N VAL A 235 2.98 3.10 -14.02
CA VAL A 235 3.48 1.74 -13.79
C VAL A 235 4.09 1.16 -15.05
N HIS A 236 5.20 0.44 -14.89
CA HIS A 236 5.77 -0.43 -15.89
C HIS A 236 5.74 -1.87 -15.40
N LEU A 237 5.21 -2.77 -16.22
CA LEU A 237 5.12 -4.20 -15.94
C LEU A 237 5.89 -4.98 -17.00
N GLN A 238 6.62 -6.01 -16.59
CA GLN A 238 7.05 -7.08 -17.49
C GLN A 238 6.22 -8.33 -17.20
N VAL A 239 5.65 -8.92 -18.23
CA VAL A 239 4.75 -10.06 -18.10
C VAL A 239 5.11 -11.21 -19.04
N ALA A 240 4.81 -12.45 -18.64
CA ALA A 240 5.16 -13.64 -19.39
C ALA A 240 4.18 -13.94 -20.55
N ARG A 241 2.92 -13.51 -20.43
CA ARG A 241 1.85 -13.84 -21.40
C ARG A 241 1.12 -12.59 -21.87
N ASP A 242 0.85 -12.55 -23.18
CA ASP A 242 -0.01 -11.55 -23.81
C ASP A 242 -1.47 -11.73 -23.40
N ASP A 243 -2.23 -10.63 -23.33
CA ASP A 243 -3.62 -10.61 -22.90
C ASP A 243 -4.38 -9.40 -23.47
N ASP A 244 -5.65 -9.57 -23.82
CA ASP A 244 -6.50 -8.50 -24.36
C ASP A 244 -7.10 -7.59 -23.29
N ARG A 245 -7.02 -7.99 -22.01
CA ARG A 245 -7.59 -7.25 -20.86
C ARG A 245 -6.64 -6.19 -20.27
N PHE A 246 -5.46 -5.97 -20.85
CA PHE A 246 -4.54 -4.92 -20.37
C PHE A 246 -5.12 -3.52 -20.42
N GLY A 247 -6.22 -3.27 -21.14
CA GLY A 247 -6.95 -1.99 -21.09
C GLY A 247 -7.69 -1.73 -19.78
N GLU A 248 -7.91 -2.75 -18.95
CA GLU A 248 -8.78 -2.70 -17.76
C GLU A 248 -7.99 -2.52 -16.44
N ILE A 249 -6.70 -2.23 -16.52
CA ILE A 249 -5.77 -2.14 -15.38
C ILE A 249 -5.41 -0.71 -14.98
N VAL A 250 -6.05 0.28 -15.60
CA VAL A 250 -5.90 1.71 -15.31
C VAL A 250 -7.16 2.28 -14.69
N SER A 251 -7.04 3.38 -13.96
CA SER A 251 -8.17 4.03 -13.30
C SER A 251 -9.20 4.53 -14.30
N THR A 252 -10.46 4.25 -14.03
CA THR A 252 -11.59 4.84 -14.74
C THR A 252 -12.08 6.15 -14.11
N ALA A 253 -11.47 6.60 -13.00
CA ALA A 253 -11.93 7.75 -12.22
C ALA A 253 -12.03 9.04 -13.07
N GLY A 254 -11.05 9.28 -13.94
CA GLY A 254 -11.03 10.46 -14.81
C GLY A 254 -12.13 10.44 -15.88
N GLU A 255 -12.45 9.26 -16.42
CA GLU A 255 -13.50 9.12 -17.43
C GLU A 255 -14.91 9.11 -16.82
N GLU A 256 -15.08 8.49 -15.64
CA GLU A 256 -16.37 8.32 -14.98
C GLU A 256 -16.79 9.55 -14.17
N TYR A 257 -15.85 10.17 -13.47
CA TYR A 257 -16.11 11.24 -12.52
C TYR A 257 -15.41 12.55 -12.90
N GLY A 258 -14.14 12.49 -13.28
CA GLY A 258 -13.35 13.67 -13.65
C GLY A 258 -13.22 14.71 -12.52
N THR A 259 -13.27 14.26 -11.27
CA THR A 259 -13.21 15.10 -10.06
C THR A 259 -12.33 14.43 -8.98
N PRO A 260 -11.77 15.17 -8.01
CA PRO A 260 -11.03 14.59 -6.89
C PRO A 260 -11.82 13.51 -6.13
N PHE A 261 -11.13 12.49 -5.63
CA PHE A 261 -11.75 11.35 -4.93
C PHE A 261 -12.56 11.74 -3.71
N VAL A 262 -12.22 12.85 -3.04
CA VAL A 262 -13.03 13.37 -1.92
C VAL A 262 -14.46 13.66 -2.38
N GLU A 263 -14.65 14.23 -3.56
CA GLU A 263 -15.98 14.52 -4.11
C GLU A 263 -16.68 13.22 -4.57
N VAL A 264 -15.93 12.27 -5.14
CA VAL A 264 -16.47 10.95 -5.52
C VAL A 264 -17.06 10.23 -4.32
N PHE A 265 -16.34 10.24 -3.19
CA PHE A 265 -16.82 9.60 -1.96
C PHE A 265 -17.93 10.40 -1.27
N GLU A 266 -17.90 11.74 -1.33
CA GLU A 266 -19.02 12.57 -0.84
C GLU A 266 -20.31 12.28 -1.60
N ASP A 267 -20.25 12.15 -2.93
CA ASP A 267 -21.39 11.81 -3.78
C ASP A 267 -21.91 10.37 -3.55
N ALA A 268 -21.05 9.48 -3.06
CA ALA A 268 -21.38 8.11 -2.66
C ALA A 268 -21.76 7.98 -1.17
N ASP A 269 -22.02 9.09 -0.46
CA ASP A 269 -22.34 9.09 0.97
C ASP A 269 -21.30 8.33 1.84
N TRP A 270 -20.04 8.30 1.39
CA TRP A 270 -18.91 7.59 2.01
C TRP A 270 -19.07 6.05 2.03
N ASP A 271 -19.95 5.50 1.20
CA ASP A 271 -20.07 4.06 1.00
C ASP A 271 -19.09 3.57 -0.06
N PHE A 272 -18.03 2.88 0.37
CA PHE A 272 -17.04 2.27 -0.52
C PHE A 272 -17.64 1.27 -1.51
N TYR A 273 -18.74 0.60 -1.16
CA TYR A 273 -19.40 -0.37 -2.05
C TYR A 273 -20.15 0.28 -3.20
N ASP A 274 -20.45 1.58 -3.09
CA ASP A 274 -21.10 2.37 -4.14
C ASP A 274 -20.09 2.97 -5.14
N VAL A 275 -18.78 2.81 -4.88
CA VAL A 275 -17.70 3.26 -5.78
C VAL A 275 -17.17 2.06 -6.60
N PRO A 276 -17.14 2.14 -7.95
CA PRO A 276 -16.68 1.04 -8.79
C PRO A 276 -15.21 0.67 -8.52
N GLU A 277 -14.91 -0.61 -8.34
CA GLU A 277 -13.54 -1.07 -8.07
C GLU A 277 -12.50 -0.65 -9.13
N SER A 278 -12.95 -0.39 -10.37
CA SER A 278 -12.11 0.06 -11.48
C SER A 278 -11.51 1.46 -11.28
N VAL A 279 -12.03 2.26 -10.35
CA VAL A 279 -11.43 3.56 -10.02
C VAL A 279 -10.13 3.39 -9.22
N PHE A 280 -10.00 2.31 -8.45
CA PHE A 280 -8.82 2.01 -7.64
C PHE A 280 -7.74 1.30 -8.47
N ALA A 281 -7.10 2.08 -9.35
CA ALA A 281 -6.08 1.63 -10.26
C ALA A 281 -5.09 2.78 -10.55
N PRO A 282 -3.88 2.53 -11.06
CA PRO A 282 -2.98 3.62 -11.46
C PRO A 282 -3.52 4.38 -12.67
N ALA A 283 -3.10 5.63 -12.83
CA ALA A 283 -3.45 6.47 -13.97
C ALA A 283 -2.99 5.88 -15.32
N ARG A 284 -1.77 5.35 -15.36
CA ARG A 284 -1.14 4.91 -16.60
C ARG A 284 -0.28 3.66 -16.41
N VAL A 285 -0.38 2.72 -17.33
CA VAL A 285 0.44 1.50 -17.33
C VAL A 285 1.06 1.22 -18.69
N THR A 286 2.35 0.86 -18.69
CA THR A 286 3.04 0.24 -19.83
C THR A 286 3.32 -1.24 -19.50
N VAL A 287 2.96 -2.15 -20.41
CA VAL A 287 3.13 -3.60 -20.24
C VAL A 287 4.04 -4.14 -21.34
N ASP A 288 5.20 -4.68 -20.95
CA ASP A 288 6.13 -5.39 -21.83
C ASP A 288 5.87 -6.89 -21.74
N VAL A 289 5.36 -7.49 -22.82
CA VAL A 289 5.21 -8.94 -22.92
C VAL A 289 6.54 -9.55 -23.37
N VAL A 290 7.07 -10.53 -22.63
CA VAL A 290 8.29 -11.24 -23.00
C VAL A 290 8.12 -11.91 -24.37
N ASP A 291 9.06 -11.63 -25.29
CA ASP A 291 9.02 -12.06 -26.69
C ASP A 291 7.74 -11.62 -27.45
N GLY A 292 7.05 -10.59 -26.96
CA GLY A 292 5.74 -10.15 -27.44
C GLY A 292 5.63 -8.63 -27.66
N PRO A 293 4.38 -8.13 -27.76
CA PRO A 293 4.10 -6.71 -27.93
C PRO A 293 4.36 -5.88 -26.66
N VAL A 294 4.35 -4.55 -26.85
CA VAL A 294 4.33 -3.57 -25.76
C VAL A 294 3.01 -2.82 -25.82
N TYR A 295 2.33 -2.71 -24.69
CA TYR A 295 1.07 -1.99 -24.55
C TYR A 295 1.26 -0.75 -23.68
N THR A 296 0.52 0.32 -23.96
CA THR A 296 0.44 1.48 -23.07
C THR A 296 -1.00 1.94 -23.03
N VAL A 297 -1.54 2.04 -21.82
CA VAL A 297 -2.95 2.31 -21.54
C VAL A 297 -3.05 3.37 -20.44
N GLY A 298 -4.17 4.09 -20.41
CA GLY A 298 -4.42 5.18 -19.48
C GLY A 298 -3.59 6.44 -19.74
N GLU A 299 -3.84 7.46 -18.93
CA GLU A 299 -3.19 8.75 -18.97
C GLU A 299 -3.20 9.41 -17.59
N THR A 300 -2.23 10.29 -17.34
CA THR A 300 -2.14 11.08 -16.11
C THR A 300 -2.90 12.39 -16.26
N ASP A 301 -3.48 12.90 -15.17
CA ASP A 301 -4.14 14.20 -15.12
C ASP A 301 -3.45 15.14 -14.12
N GLU A 302 -2.48 15.93 -14.63
CA GLU A 302 -1.75 16.89 -13.80
C GLU A 302 -2.61 18.07 -13.33
N GLU A 303 -3.66 18.44 -14.08
CA GLU A 303 -4.51 19.58 -13.73
C GLU A 303 -5.40 19.21 -12.53
N LEU A 304 -6.04 18.03 -12.58
CA LEU A 304 -6.84 17.51 -11.48
C LEU A 304 -5.99 17.23 -10.24
N LEU A 305 -4.80 16.66 -10.39
CA LEU A 305 -3.87 16.51 -9.27
C LEU A 305 -3.48 17.85 -8.62
N ALA A 306 -3.25 18.89 -9.43
CA ALA A 306 -2.93 20.21 -8.91
C ALA A 306 -4.10 20.82 -8.13
N GLU A 307 -5.34 20.60 -8.60
CA GLU A 307 -6.56 20.98 -7.89
C GLU A 307 -6.69 20.23 -6.56
N SER A 308 -6.64 18.89 -6.59
CA SER A 308 -6.71 18.02 -5.39
C SER A 308 -5.65 18.39 -4.35
N PHE A 309 -4.42 18.68 -4.79
CA PHE A 309 -3.33 19.05 -3.90
C PHE A 309 -3.33 20.53 -3.51
N GLY A 310 -4.30 21.32 -3.98
CA GLY A 310 -4.47 22.72 -3.61
C GLY A 310 -3.36 23.65 -4.10
N TYR A 311 -2.81 23.41 -5.29
CA TYR A 311 -1.82 24.29 -5.92
C TYR A 311 -2.46 25.66 -6.22
N ARG A 312 -1.68 26.75 -6.06
CA ARG A 312 -2.14 28.15 -6.18
C ARG A 312 -1.22 28.98 -7.05
#